data_AF-A0A7Y2J1T2-F1
#
_entry.id   AF-A0A7Y2J1T2-F1
#
_cell.length_a   1.000
_cell.length_b   1.000
_cell.length_c   1.000
_cell.angle_alpha   90.00
_cell.angle_beta   90.00
_cell.angle_gamma   90.00
#
_symmetry.space_group_name_H-M   'P 1'
#
loop_
_entity.id
_entity.type
_entity.pdbx_description
1 polymer ?
#
loop_
_entity_poly.entity_id
_entity_poly.type
_entity_poly.pdbx_seq_one_letter_code
_entity_poly.pdbx_strand_id
1 'polypeptide(L)'
;MNPKEEKHIRIAFLYLDEIHHVNHFISIAVELSKLAKVTVLTHPNCQDYFFESLRAFEPHEVRVEIRKTSTFRAFTDRLKNR
;
A
#
# COMPACT_ATOMS: atom_id res chain seq x y z
N MET A 1 32.20 -4.81 -10.44
CA MET A 1 31.07 -4.84 -9.48
C MET A 1 30.33 -6.15 -9.71
N ASN A 2 30.31 -7.06 -8.72
CA ASN A 2 29.77 -8.40 -8.90
C ASN A 2 28.22 -8.37 -8.99
N PRO A 3 27.59 -8.91 -10.05
CA PRO A 3 26.15 -8.80 -10.28
C PRO A 3 25.29 -9.79 -9.47
N LYS A 4 25.78 -10.30 -8.32
CA LYS A 4 25.19 -11.47 -7.63
C LYS A 4 24.72 -11.25 -6.19
N GLU A 5 24.62 -10.01 -5.73
CA GLU A 5 23.89 -9.69 -4.50
C GLU A 5 22.85 -8.60 -4.78
N GLU A 6 21.94 -8.85 -5.72
CA GLU A 6 20.62 -8.25 -5.64
C GLU A 6 19.98 -8.78 -4.34
N LYS A 7 20.22 -8.08 -3.22
CA LYS A 7 19.34 -8.20 -2.07
C LYS A 7 17.94 -8.02 -2.63
N HIS A 8 17.11 -9.06 -2.55
CA HIS A 8 15.69 -8.98 -2.85
C HIS A 8 15.03 -8.07 -1.81
N ILE A 9 15.24 -6.76 -1.93
CA ILE A 9 14.68 -5.77 -1.03
C ILE A 9 13.17 -5.85 -1.21
N ARG A 10 12.48 -6.11 -0.10
CA ARG A 10 11.01 -6.13 -0.03
C ARG A 10 10.60 -4.99 0.86
N ILE A 11 9.76 -4.11 0.35
CA ILE A 11 9.30 -2.92 1.05
C ILE A 11 7.79 -3.03 1.17
N ALA A 12 7.30 -2.97 2.40
CA ALA A 12 5.87 -2.90 2.68
C ALA A 12 5.54 -1.50 3.18
N PHE A 13 4.65 -0.81 2.47
CA PHE A 13 4.03 0.41 2.96
C PHE A 13 2.69 0.09 3.60
N LEU A 14 2.38 0.77 4.69
CA LEU A 14 1.07 0.69 5.35
C LEU A 14 0.33 1.99 5.11
N TYR A 15 -0.74 1.93 4.31
CA TYR A 15 -1.60 3.09 4.00
C TYR A 15 -2.96 2.91 4.69
N LEU A 16 -3.21 3.73 5.72
CA LEU A 16 -4.35 3.60 6.63
C LEU A 16 -5.30 4.79 6.69
N ASP A 17 -4.99 5.91 6.03
CA ASP A 17 -5.87 7.04 5.67
C ASP A 17 -5.14 8.39 5.81
N GLU A 18 -5.07 9.13 4.70
CA GLU A 18 -5.28 10.59 4.61
C GLU A 18 -5.11 11.00 3.13
N ILE A 19 -6.17 11.57 2.53
CA ILE A 19 -6.19 11.91 1.09
C ILE A 19 -5.03 12.84 0.70
N HIS A 20 -4.63 13.72 1.62
CA HIS A 20 -3.56 14.69 1.44
C HIS A 20 -2.18 14.04 1.27
N HIS A 21 -2.00 12.80 1.77
CA HIS A 21 -0.74 12.08 1.68
C HIS A 21 -0.68 11.10 0.50
N VAL A 22 -1.79 10.84 -0.19
CA VAL A 22 -1.88 9.89 -1.31
C VAL A 22 -0.84 10.18 -2.40
N ASN A 23 -0.71 11.43 -2.82
CA ASN A 23 0.16 11.77 -3.95
C ASN A 23 1.65 11.62 -3.61
N HIS A 24 2.05 12.07 -2.41
CA HIS A 24 3.42 11.89 -1.95
C HIS A 24 3.74 10.41 -1.75
N PHE A 25 2.80 9.67 -1.16
CA PHE A 25 2.95 8.25 -0.91
C PHE A 25 3.10 7.43 -2.19
N ILE A 26 2.19 7.60 -3.15
CA ILE A 26 2.15 6.81 -4.38
C ILE A 26 3.38 7.05 -5.23
N SER A 27 3.80 8.31 -5.39
CA SER A 27 4.99 8.64 -6.18
C SER A 27 6.26 7.95 -5.65
N ILE A 28 6.45 7.92 -4.33
CA ILE A 28 7.57 7.23 -3.70
C ILE A 28 7.45 5.70 -3.86
N ALA A 29 6.26 5.14 -3.65
CA ALA A 29 6.03 3.69 -3.80
C ALA A 29 6.31 3.22 -5.23
N VAL A 30 5.88 4.00 -6.23
CA VAL A 30 6.12 3.73 -7.66
C VAL A 30 7.61 3.79 -7.97
N GLU A 31 8.32 4.84 -7.53
CA GLU A 31 9.75 4.97 -7.83
C GLU A 31 10.57 3.83 -7.22
N LEU A 32 10.27 3.46 -5.97
CA LEU A 32 10.92 2.35 -5.30
C LEU A 32 10.60 0.99 -5.92
N SER A 33 9.43 0.85 -6.57
CA SER A 33 9.05 -0.40 -7.24
C SER A 33 9.98 -0.76 -8.40
N LYS A 34 10.71 0.21 -8.97
CA LYS A 34 11.72 -0.01 -10.00
C LYS A 34 12.98 -0.74 -9.48
N LEU A 35 13.21 -0.70 -8.17
CA LEU A 35 14.42 -1.21 -7.52
C LEU A 35 14.15 -2.35 -6.54
N ALA A 36 12.91 -2.46 -6.06
CA ALA A 36 12.54 -3.36 -4.98
C ALA A 36 11.11 -3.89 -5.16
N LYS A 37 10.81 -5.02 -4.51
CA LYS A 37 9.45 -5.56 -4.46
C LYS A 37 8.63 -4.74 -3.46
N VAL A 38 7.81 -3.82 -3.97
CA VAL A 38 6.99 -2.92 -3.16
C VAL A 38 5.57 -3.48 -3.02
N THR A 39 5.07 -3.53 -1.77
CA THR A 39 3.68 -3.87 -1.46
C THR A 39 3.04 -2.79 -0.61
N VAL A 40 1.87 -2.30 -1.01
CA VAL A 40 1.04 -1.40 -0.21
C VAL A 40 -0.04 -2.20 0.49
N LEU A 41 0.02 -2.25 1.81
CA LEU A 41 -1.01 -2.80 2.68
C LEU A 41 -2.03 -1.72 2.99
N THR A 42 -3.31 -2.00 2.72
CA THR A 42 -4.40 -1.07 3.04
C THR A 42 -5.66 -1.81 3.50
N HIS A 43 -6.72 -1.08 3.83
CA HIS A 43 -7.99 -1.60 4.33
C HIS A 43 -9.08 -1.59 3.24
N PRO A 44 -10.18 -2.35 3.41
CA PRO A 44 -11.25 -2.42 2.42
C PRO A 44 -11.97 -1.09 2.14
N ASN A 45 -11.89 -0.15 3.07
CA ASN A 45 -12.53 1.17 2.96
C ASN A 45 -11.55 2.26 2.49
N CYS A 46 -10.41 1.88 1.91
CA CYS A 46 -9.44 2.81 1.33
C CYS A 46 -10.11 3.65 0.25
N GLN A 47 -9.74 4.94 0.14
CA GLN A 47 -10.37 5.86 -0.80
C GLN A 47 -10.12 5.44 -2.26
N ASP A 48 -11.12 5.58 -3.13
CA ASP A 48 -11.00 5.32 -4.56
C ASP A 48 -9.85 6.12 -5.20
N TYR A 49 -9.65 7.36 -4.73
CA TYR A 49 -8.57 8.25 -5.16
C TYR A 49 -7.18 7.60 -5.05
N PHE A 50 -6.93 6.75 -4.04
CA PHE A 50 -5.68 6.01 -3.93
C PHE A 50 -5.46 5.10 -5.16
N PHE A 51 -6.49 4.34 -5.55
CA PHE A 51 -6.42 3.42 -6.68
C PHE A 51 -6.40 4.14 -8.03
N GLU A 52 -7.07 5.29 -8.13
CA GLU A 52 -7.02 6.15 -9.32
C GLU A 52 -5.65 6.77 -9.51
N SER A 53 -5.08 7.36 -8.44
CA SER A 53 -3.74 7.93 -8.47
C SER A 53 -2.70 6.86 -8.80
N LEU A 54 -2.82 5.64 -8.26
CA LEU A 54 -1.88 4.57 -8.57
C LEU A 54 -1.93 4.18 -10.06
N ARG A 55 -3.14 4.07 -10.64
CA ARG A 55 -3.35 3.84 -12.08
C ARG A 55 -2.80 4.95 -12.95
N ALA A 56 -2.82 6.19 -12.50
CA ALA A 56 -2.23 7.32 -13.24
C ALA A 56 -0.71 7.22 -13.43
N PHE A 57 -0.03 6.39 -12.64
CA PHE A 57 1.42 6.11 -12.75
C PHE A 57 1.74 4.82 -13.49
N GLU A 58 0.78 4.20 -14.18
CA GLU A 58 1.08 3.02 -15.01
C GLU A 58 2.06 3.35 -16.15
N PRO A 59 3.02 2.45 -16.45
CA PRO A 59 3.24 1.15 -15.80
C PRO A 59 4.04 1.24 -14.48
N HIS A 60 3.66 0.43 -13.48
CA HIS A 60 4.41 0.27 -12.21
C HIS A 60 4.36 -1.17 -11.67
N GLU A 61 5.26 -1.52 -10.75
CA GLU A 61 5.32 -2.86 -10.13
C GLU A 61 4.78 -2.92 -8.68
N VAL A 62 4.16 -1.84 -8.21
CA VAL A 62 3.56 -1.78 -6.87
C VAL A 62 2.42 -2.80 -6.75
N ARG A 63 2.52 -3.70 -5.78
CA ARG A 63 1.44 -4.63 -5.40
C ARG A 63 0.55 -4.01 -4.33
N VAL A 64 -0.77 -4.08 -4.47
CA VAL A 64 -1.69 -3.66 -3.40
C VAL A 64 -2.29 -4.89 -2.71
N GLU A 65 -2.26 -4.91 -1.39
CA GLU A 65 -2.84 -5.94 -0.54
C GLU A 65 -3.86 -5.35 0.42
N ILE A 66 -5.13 -5.70 0.21
CA ILE A 66 -6.23 -5.28 1.08
C ILE A 66 -6.35 -6.27 2.25
N ARG A 67 -6.18 -5.79 3.48
CA ARG A 67 -6.28 -6.58 4.71
C ARG A 67 -7.53 -6.18 5.48
N LYS A 68 -8.43 -7.16 5.67
CA LYS A 68 -9.61 -7.01 6.52
C LYS A 68 -9.20 -7.09 7.99
N THR A 69 -9.86 -6.31 8.84
CA THR A 69 -9.75 -6.49 10.30
C THR A 69 -10.24 -7.89 10.68
N SER A 70 -9.64 -8.45 11.74
CA SER A 70 -10.13 -9.71 12.31
C SER A 70 -11.62 -9.61 12.65
N THR A 71 -12.37 -10.71 12.47
CA THR A 71 -13.81 -10.79 12.79
C THR A 71 -14.10 -10.42 14.24
N PHE A 72 -13.18 -10.74 15.16
CA PHE A 72 -13.27 -10.33 16.56
C PHE A 72 -13.21 -8.82 16.74
N ARG A 73 -12.33 -8.14 16.00
CA ARG A 73 -12.19 -6.68 16.04
C ARG A 73 -13.41 -5.99 15.44
N ALA A 74 -13.90 -6.47 14.29
CA ALA A 74 -15.13 -5.96 13.68
C ALA A 74 -16.35 -6.11 14.60
N PHE A 75 -16.43 -7.23 15.35
CA PHE A 75 -17.47 -7.43 16.35
C PHE A 75 -17.34 -6.46 17.52
N THR A 76 -16.13 -6.29 18.08
CA THR A 76 -15.92 -5.35 19.20
C THR A 76 -16.07 -3.89 18.81
N ASP A 77 -15.73 -3.51 17.58
CA ASP A 77 -15.90 -2.14 17.06
C ASP A 77 -17.40 -1.81 16.99
N ARG A 78 -18.19 -2.74 16.43
CA ARG A 78 -19.67 -2.64 16.42
C ARG A 78 -20.28 -2.53 17.82
N LEU A 79 -19.70 -3.22 18.81
CA LEU A 79 -20.15 -3.16 20.22
C LEU A 79 -19.72 -1.87 20.92
N LYS A 80 -18.62 -1.26 20.48
CA LYS A 80 -18.06 -0.03 21.04
C LYS A 80 -18.54 1.24 20.34
N ASN A 81 -19.51 1.16 19.42
CA ASN A 81 -19.95 2.26 18.55
C ASN A 81 -18.75 2.99 17.90
N ARG A 82 -17.80 2.20 17.41
CA ARG A 82 -16.68 2.67 16.58
C ARG A 82 -16.75 2.03 15.20
#